data_AF-A0A7W0J8H9-F1
#
_entry.id   AF-A0A7W0J8H9-F1
#
_cell.length_a   1.000
_cell.length_b   1.000
_cell.length_c   1.000
_cell.angle_alpha   90.00
_cell.angle_beta   90.00
_cell.angle_gamma   90.00
#
_symmetry.space_group_name_H-M   'P 1'
#
loop_
_entity.id
_entity.type
_entity.pdbx_description
1 polymer ?
#
loop_
_entity_poly.entity_id
_entity_poly.type
_entity_poly.pdbx_seq_one_letter_code
_entity_poly.pdbx_strand_id
1 'polypeptide(L)'
;MDQPTSPQYTASELMCVNAARLLRDGDVVFVGVGLPNLACNLARRTHAPNLQMIYEAGVIGARPSKLPLSIGDPTLVTGASSVCGMYDIFTLYLQRGNVDVGFLGGAQIDRFGNINATVIGDYNKPKVRLPGSGGSQEMGGWANRNYIITPHQKRRFPEKVDYITSAGFLGGRKQREATGVRGGGPLVVVTNLGLLEPDENGELMLTALHPGCTVEQVKDNTGWDIKIADTLKETVQLESSELTLLREELDPEGI
;
A
#
# COMPACT_ATOMS: atom_id res chain seq x y z
N MET A 1 -23.99 -32.25 5.06
CA MET A 1 -22.71 -31.65 5.47
C MET A 1 -22.70 -30.28 4.86
N ASP A 2 -23.10 -29.27 5.62
CA ASP A 2 -22.99 -27.88 5.18
C ASP A 2 -21.50 -27.56 5.09
N GLN A 3 -21.02 -27.25 3.87
CA GLN A 3 -19.75 -26.56 3.74
C GLN A 3 -19.92 -25.21 4.44
N PRO A 4 -19.00 -24.81 5.35
CA PRO A 4 -19.07 -23.48 5.95
C PRO A 4 -19.08 -22.46 4.81
N THR A 5 -20.14 -21.67 4.75
CA THR A 5 -20.28 -20.59 3.78
C THR A 5 -19.13 -19.61 3.99
N SER A 6 -18.31 -19.40 2.96
CA SER A 6 -17.24 -18.41 3.02
C SER A 6 -17.80 -17.06 3.48
N PRO A 7 -17.15 -16.37 4.41
CA PRO A 7 -17.70 -15.15 4.98
C PRO A 7 -17.84 -14.07 3.91
N GLN A 8 -18.94 -13.32 3.94
CA GLN A 8 -19.14 -12.20 3.02
C GLN A 8 -18.24 -11.03 3.42
N TYR A 9 -17.48 -10.50 2.46
CA TYR A 9 -16.59 -9.37 2.63
C TYR A 9 -16.67 -8.39 1.47
N THR A 10 -16.27 -7.15 1.72
CA THR A 10 -16.09 -6.12 0.68
C THR A 10 -14.69 -6.20 0.07
N ALA A 11 -14.50 -5.56 -1.09
CA ALA A 11 -13.18 -5.44 -1.70
C ALA A 11 -12.16 -4.70 -0.80
N SER A 12 -12.62 -3.70 -0.04
CA SER A 12 -11.81 -2.95 0.91
C SER A 12 -11.33 -3.82 2.06
N GLU A 13 -12.22 -4.63 2.65
CA GLU A 13 -11.88 -5.59 3.71
C GLU A 13 -10.88 -6.64 3.21
N LEU A 14 -11.11 -7.20 2.02
CA LEU A 14 -10.22 -8.16 1.37
C LEU A 14 -8.80 -7.59 1.22
N MET A 15 -8.67 -6.39 0.67
CA MET A 15 -7.38 -5.73 0.49
C MET A 15 -6.74 -5.37 1.83
N CYS A 16 -7.52 -4.90 2.80
CA CYS A 16 -7.04 -4.53 4.13
C CYS A 16 -6.44 -5.74 4.87
N VAL A 17 -7.15 -6.88 4.88
CA VAL A 17 -6.66 -8.11 5.53
C VAL A 17 -5.39 -8.61 4.85
N ASN A 18 -5.37 -8.68 3.52
CA ASN A 18 -4.18 -9.14 2.79
C ASN A 18 -3.00 -8.18 2.96
N ALA A 19 -3.23 -6.86 3.01
CA ALA A 19 -2.20 -5.88 3.34
C ALA A 19 -1.67 -6.03 4.77
N ALA A 20 -2.54 -6.31 5.74
CA ALA A 20 -2.14 -6.54 7.12
C ALA A 20 -1.23 -7.78 7.25
N ARG A 21 -1.57 -8.88 6.57
CA ARG A 21 -0.80 -10.14 6.59
C ARG A 21 0.61 -10.03 5.97
N LEU A 22 0.90 -8.97 5.21
CA LEU A 22 2.23 -8.70 4.65
C LEU A 22 3.16 -7.98 5.63
N LEU A 23 2.62 -7.41 6.71
CA LEU A 23 3.39 -6.76 7.74
C LEU A 23 4.02 -7.79 8.67
N ARG A 24 5.17 -7.45 9.23
CA ARG A 24 5.91 -8.30 10.17
C ARG A 24 5.85 -7.69 11.56
N ASP A 25 5.89 -8.55 12.57
CA ASP A 25 6.00 -8.06 13.95
C ASP A 25 7.29 -7.25 14.11
N GLY A 26 7.16 -6.07 14.71
CA GLY A 26 8.25 -5.11 14.88
C GLY A 26 8.55 -4.21 13.67
N ASP A 27 7.83 -4.33 12.54
CA ASP A 27 7.99 -3.41 11.41
C ASP A 27 7.77 -1.95 11.86
N VAL A 28 8.63 -1.04 11.40
CA VAL A 28 8.39 0.40 11.47
C VAL A 28 7.71 0.85 10.17
N VAL A 29 6.43 1.19 10.26
CA VAL A 29 5.58 1.48 9.10
C VAL A 29 5.30 2.97 9.01
N PHE A 30 5.69 3.56 7.87
CA PHE A 30 5.26 4.89 7.48
C PHE A 30 3.88 4.78 6.85
N VAL A 31 2.88 5.33 7.52
CA VAL A 31 1.47 5.11 7.22
C VAL A 31 0.73 6.42 7.00
N GLY A 32 -0.21 6.40 6.06
CA GLY A 32 -1.17 7.47 5.83
C GLY A 32 -2.49 7.24 6.57
N VAL A 33 -3.57 7.73 5.98
CA VAL A 33 -4.96 7.51 6.41
C VAL A 33 -5.64 6.44 5.55
N GLY A 34 -6.83 5.98 5.96
CA GLY A 34 -7.63 4.99 5.20
C GLY A 34 -7.12 3.56 5.33
N LEU A 35 -7.23 2.76 4.25
CA LEU A 35 -6.92 1.32 4.28
C LEU A 35 -5.51 0.96 4.79
N PRO A 36 -4.42 1.68 4.46
CA PRO A 36 -3.11 1.43 5.07
C PRO A 36 -3.12 1.51 6.60
N ASN A 37 -3.85 2.48 7.15
CA ASN A 37 -3.97 2.65 8.58
C ASN A 37 -4.71 1.48 9.23
N LEU A 38 -5.82 1.09 8.61
CA LEU A 38 -6.64 -0.01 9.07
C LEU A 38 -5.85 -1.34 9.02
N ALA A 39 -5.07 -1.58 7.97
CA ALA A 39 -4.20 -2.74 7.83
C ALA A 39 -3.13 -2.80 8.94
N CYS A 40 -2.50 -1.67 9.27
CA CYS A 40 -1.51 -1.61 10.36
C CYS A 40 -2.14 -1.92 11.71
N ASN A 41 -3.33 -1.36 12.00
CA ASN A 41 -4.03 -1.63 13.25
C ASN A 41 -4.53 -3.09 13.33
N LEU A 42 -5.03 -3.64 12.23
CA LEU A 42 -5.40 -5.05 12.14
C LEU A 42 -4.19 -5.96 12.42
N ALA A 43 -3.03 -5.69 11.81
CA ALA A 43 -1.81 -6.43 12.05
C ALA A 43 -1.40 -6.36 13.54
N ARG A 44 -1.43 -5.17 14.16
CA ARG A 44 -1.13 -4.97 15.58
C ARG A 44 -2.04 -5.72 16.53
N ARG A 45 -3.33 -5.83 16.18
CA ARG A 45 -4.34 -6.53 16.99
C ARG A 45 -4.35 -8.04 16.76
N THR A 46 -3.55 -8.54 15.81
CA THR A 46 -3.48 -9.95 15.45
C THR A 46 -2.07 -10.51 15.64
N HIS A 47 -1.21 -10.40 14.62
CA HIS A 47 0.05 -11.13 14.53
C HIS A 47 1.31 -10.26 14.70
N ALA A 48 1.17 -8.93 14.71
CA ALA A 48 2.28 -7.97 14.74
C ALA A 48 2.16 -6.93 15.88
N PRO A 49 2.01 -7.35 17.16
CA PRO A 49 1.73 -6.46 18.29
C PRO A 49 2.79 -5.37 18.54
N ASN A 50 4.04 -5.59 18.10
CA ASN A 50 5.16 -4.67 18.28
C ASN A 50 5.37 -3.72 17.10
N LEU A 51 4.56 -3.79 16.05
CA LEU A 51 4.60 -2.87 14.90
C LEU A 51 4.45 -1.41 15.34
N GLN A 52 5.31 -0.54 14.81
CA GLN A 52 5.30 0.89 15.08
C GLN A 52 4.77 1.66 13.88
N MET A 53 3.85 2.61 14.12
CA MET A 53 3.34 3.49 13.08
C MET A 53 3.99 4.88 13.18
N ILE A 54 4.43 5.40 12.05
CA ILE A 54 5.00 6.74 11.88
C ILE A 54 4.17 7.51 10.84
N TYR A 55 3.91 8.79 11.09
CA TYR A 55 3.13 9.68 10.21
C TYR A 55 3.96 10.89 9.81
N GLU A 56 3.76 11.38 8.58
CA GLU A 56 4.54 12.50 8.02
C GLU A 56 4.40 13.79 8.81
N ALA A 57 3.33 13.94 9.61
CA ALA A 57 3.11 15.11 10.45
C ALA A 57 4.07 15.23 11.64
N GLY A 58 4.96 14.25 11.89
CA GLY A 58 5.89 14.31 13.02
C GLY A 58 5.62 13.31 14.13
N VAL A 59 4.73 12.33 13.94
CA VAL A 59 4.28 11.42 15.01
C VAL A 59 4.94 10.06 14.88
N ILE A 60 5.57 9.60 15.97
CA ILE A 60 6.25 8.30 16.05
C ILE A 60 5.57 7.43 17.10
N GLY A 61 5.25 6.18 16.72
CA GLY A 61 4.65 5.19 17.61
C GLY A 61 3.18 5.49 17.92
N ALA A 62 2.44 6.04 16.94
CA ALA A 62 1.05 6.43 17.16
C ALA A 62 0.16 5.23 17.56
N ARG A 63 -0.83 5.49 18.41
CA ARG A 63 -1.81 4.49 18.88
C ARG A 63 -3.20 5.11 18.89
N PRO A 64 -3.70 5.55 17.72
CA PRO A 64 -4.94 6.31 17.68
C PRO A 64 -6.10 5.45 18.17
N SER A 65 -6.98 6.03 18.99
CA SER A 65 -8.15 5.34 19.55
C SER A 65 -9.29 5.18 18.55
N LYS A 66 -9.18 5.84 17.38
CA LYS A 66 -10.11 5.81 16.26
C LYS A 66 -9.32 6.02 14.97
N LEU A 67 -9.94 5.74 13.82
CA LEU A 67 -9.31 6.06 12.54
C LEU A 67 -9.12 7.58 12.39
N PRO A 68 -7.90 8.05 12.09
CA PRO A 68 -7.62 9.47 11.91
C PRO A 68 -8.25 9.98 10.61
N LEU A 69 -8.91 11.14 10.67
CA LEU A 69 -9.50 11.76 9.47
C LEU A 69 -8.42 12.38 8.55
N SER A 70 -7.27 12.71 9.12
CA SER A 70 -6.13 13.32 8.45
C SER A 70 -4.85 12.96 9.19
N ILE A 71 -3.71 13.08 8.50
CA ILE A 71 -2.37 12.99 9.13
C ILE A 71 -2.14 14.04 10.22
N GLY A 72 -2.92 15.12 10.23
CA GLY A 72 -2.88 16.17 11.27
C GLY A 72 -3.90 15.98 12.39
N ASP A 73 -4.61 14.86 12.43
CA ASP A 73 -5.62 14.59 13.46
C ASP A 73 -4.95 14.42 14.84
N PRO A 74 -5.35 15.18 15.89
CA PRO A 74 -4.78 15.07 17.22
C PRO A 74 -4.86 13.67 17.84
N THR A 75 -5.75 12.79 17.36
CA THR A 75 -5.81 11.39 17.80
C THR A 75 -4.50 10.63 17.58
N LEU A 76 -3.68 11.07 16.62
CA LEU A 76 -2.39 10.48 16.33
C LEU A 76 -1.35 10.77 17.43
N VAL A 77 -1.43 11.94 18.06
CA VAL A 77 -0.46 12.39 19.08
C VAL A 77 -0.70 11.72 20.43
N THR A 78 -1.96 11.51 20.80
CA THR A 78 -2.31 10.94 22.10
C THR A 78 -1.74 9.51 22.23
N GLY A 79 -0.85 9.31 23.20
CA GLY A 79 -0.21 8.01 23.45
C GLY A 79 0.92 7.66 22.47
N ALA A 80 1.33 8.59 21.60
CA ALA A 80 2.51 8.42 20.75
C ALA A 80 3.80 8.38 21.60
N SER A 81 4.82 7.69 21.08
CA SER A 81 6.13 7.61 21.74
C SER A 81 6.92 8.91 21.63
N SER A 82 6.75 9.65 20.53
CA SER A 82 7.39 10.95 20.33
C SER A 82 6.64 11.78 19.30
N VAL A 83 6.78 13.10 19.41
CA VAL A 83 6.40 14.07 18.39
C VAL A 83 7.61 14.92 18.06
N CYS A 84 7.98 14.99 16.78
CA CYS A 84 9.10 15.77 16.26
C CYS A 84 8.70 16.54 14.99
N GLY A 85 9.64 17.24 14.38
CA GLY A 85 9.37 17.93 13.12
C GLY A 85 9.17 16.95 11.97
N MET A 86 8.32 17.31 11.00
CA MET A 86 8.19 16.60 9.72
C MET A 86 9.56 16.39 9.05
N TYR A 87 10.42 17.42 9.09
CA TYR A 87 11.78 17.35 8.58
C TYR A 87 12.59 16.22 9.23
N ASP A 88 12.48 16.05 10.55
CA ASP A 88 13.21 15.02 11.30
C ASP A 88 12.75 13.62 10.92
N ILE A 89 11.44 13.41 10.72
CA ILE A 89 10.91 12.12 10.28
C ILE A 89 11.46 11.75 8.90
N PHE A 90 11.42 12.68 7.94
CA PHE A 90 11.91 12.36 6.59
C PHE A 90 13.43 12.17 6.57
N THR A 91 14.19 13.07 7.19
CA THR A 91 15.66 13.04 7.08
C THR A 91 16.34 12.09 8.07
N LEU A 92 15.92 12.06 9.34
CA LEU A 92 16.60 11.32 10.40
C LEU A 92 16.06 9.90 10.59
N TYR A 93 14.82 9.63 10.17
CA TYR A 93 14.21 8.29 10.24
C TYR A 93 14.13 7.62 8.87
N LEU A 94 13.35 8.18 7.94
CA LEU A 94 13.08 7.53 6.65
C LEU A 94 14.36 7.42 5.80
N GLN A 95 15.03 8.54 5.51
CA GLN A 95 16.23 8.54 4.66
C GLN A 95 17.40 7.80 5.31
N ARG A 96 17.51 7.82 6.64
CA ARG A 96 18.48 7.02 7.41
C ARG A 96 18.23 5.51 7.36
N GLY A 97 17.03 5.10 6.96
CA GLY A 97 16.65 3.71 6.77
C GLY A 97 16.02 3.01 7.96
N ASN A 98 15.48 3.79 8.90
CA ASN A 98 14.76 3.28 10.08
C ASN A 98 13.27 2.99 9.78
N VAL A 99 12.85 3.05 8.51
CA VAL A 99 11.48 2.77 8.09
C VAL A 99 11.48 1.53 7.21
N ASP A 100 10.78 0.51 7.69
CA ASP A 100 10.71 -0.81 7.07
C ASP A 100 9.72 -0.87 5.92
N VAL A 101 8.56 -0.24 6.09
CA VAL A 101 7.47 -0.30 5.12
C VAL A 101 6.90 1.10 4.90
N GLY A 102 6.83 1.51 3.63
CA GLY A 102 6.03 2.64 3.18
C GLY A 102 4.74 2.13 2.54
N PHE A 103 3.58 2.51 3.07
CA PHE A 103 2.32 2.24 2.40
C PHE A 103 1.97 3.37 1.43
N LEU A 104 1.68 2.99 0.18
CA LEU A 104 1.42 3.91 -0.90
C LEU A 104 0.11 3.58 -1.62
N GLY A 105 -0.39 4.56 -2.35
CA GLY A 105 -1.52 4.45 -3.26
C GLY A 105 -1.47 5.56 -4.28
N GLY A 106 -2.25 5.44 -5.35
CA GLY A 106 -2.33 6.47 -6.38
C GLY A 106 -3.50 6.26 -7.33
N ALA A 107 -3.69 7.25 -8.20
CA ALA A 107 -4.69 7.20 -9.26
C ALA A 107 -4.27 6.29 -10.42
N GLN A 108 -2.97 6.23 -10.73
CA GLN A 108 -2.41 5.28 -11.70
C GLN A 108 -1.16 4.60 -11.10
N ILE A 109 -0.97 3.34 -11.45
CA ILE A 109 0.17 2.49 -11.12
C ILE A 109 0.58 1.81 -12.42
N ASP A 110 1.79 2.03 -12.92
CA ASP A 110 2.23 1.42 -14.17
C ASP A 110 2.91 0.06 -14.00
N ARG A 111 3.35 -0.53 -15.12
CA ARG A 111 3.99 -1.85 -15.16
C ARG A 111 5.25 -1.98 -14.30
N PHE A 112 5.89 -0.88 -13.90
CA PHE A 112 7.07 -0.89 -13.01
C PHE A 112 6.73 -0.40 -11.60
N GLY A 113 5.44 -0.28 -11.27
CA GLY A 113 4.98 0.21 -9.98
C GLY A 113 5.22 1.69 -9.74
N ASN A 114 5.45 2.50 -10.80
CA ASN A 114 5.49 3.94 -10.64
C ASN A 114 4.08 4.45 -10.37
N ILE A 115 3.97 5.43 -9.48
CA ILE A 115 2.68 5.90 -8.98
C ILE A 115 2.41 7.31 -9.47
N ASN A 116 1.19 7.55 -9.92
CA ASN A 116 0.67 8.89 -10.19
C ASN A 116 -0.42 9.26 -9.20
N ALA A 117 -0.19 10.35 -8.48
CA ALA A 117 -1.15 11.02 -7.62
C ALA A 117 -1.21 12.53 -7.90
N THR A 118 -0.68 12.99 -9.04
CA THR A 118 -0.50 14.41 -9.34
C THR A 118 -1.44 14.94 -10.43
N VAL A 119 -1.47 14.32 -11.61
CA VAL A 119 -2.31 14.78 -12.75
C VAL A 119 -2.71 13.62 -13.64
N ILE A 120 -3.87 13.70 -14.30
CA ILE A 120 -4.25 12.82 -15.42
C ILE A 120 -4.17 13.62 -16.72
N GLY A 121 -3.47 13.09 -17.73
CA GLY A 121 -3.12 13.78 -18.97
C GLY A 121 -1.88 14.68 -18.86
N ASP A 122 -1.77 15.67 -19.75
CA ASP A 122 -0.63 16.59 -19.81
C ASP A 122 -0.45 17.39 -18.51
N TYR A 123 0.78 17.55 -18.03
CA TYR A 123 1.04 18.21 -16.75
C TYR A 123 0.69 19.71 -16.76
N ASN A 124 0.96 20.42 -17.86
CA ASN A 124 0.72 21.86 -17.96
C ASN A 124 -0.76 22.18 -18.25
N LYS A 125 -1.49 21.22 -18.83
CA LYS A 125 -2.92 21.31 -19.10
C LYS A 125 -3.64 20.01 -18.72
N PRO A 126 -3.75 19.70 -17.41
CA PRO A 126 -4.25 18.42 -16.96
C PRO A 126 -5.75 18.28 -17.22
N LYS A 127 -6.18 17.06 -17.59
CA LYS A 127 -7.60 16.72 -17.65
C LYS A 127 -8.20 16.66 -16.24
N VAL A 128 -7.42 16.14 -15.29
CA VAL A 128 -7.78 16.08 -13.87
C VAL A 128 -6.55 16.44 -13.04
N ARG A 129 -6.68 17.36 -12.09
CA ARG A 129 -5.68 17.63 -11.06
C ARG A 129 -5.97 16.78 -9.82
N LEU A 130 -4.96 16.07 -9.34
CA LEU A 130 -5.03 15.21 -8.16
C LEU A 130 -4.36 15.89 -6.96
N PRO A 131 -4.51 15.35 -5.73
CA PRO A 131 -3.97 15.97 -4.51
C PRO A 131 -2.46 16.25 -4.53
N GLY A 132 -1.67 15.48 -5.29
CA GLY A 132 -0.22 15.64 -5.41
C GLY A 132 0.57 14.62 -4.60
N SER A 133 1.87 14.85 -4.47
CA SER A 133 2.80 13.91 -3.84
C SER A 133 2.55 13.72 -2.34
N GLY A 134 2.39 14.79 -1.56
CA GLY A 134 2.66 14.71 -0.12
C GLY A 134 4.03 14.08 0.13
N GLY A 135 4.15 13.24 1.16
CA GLY A 135 5.35 12.42 1.42
C GLY A 135 5.52 11.15 0.56
N SER A 136 4.64 10.88 -0.41
CA SER A 136 4.64 9.59 -1.15
C SER A 136 5.93 9.31 -1.91
N GLN A 137 6.54 10.32 -2.53
CA GLN A 137 7.83 10.14 -3.22
C GLN A 137 8.96 9.84 -2.25
N GLU A 138 8.99 10.49 -1.09
CA GLU A 138 9.99 10.20 -0.07
C GLU A 138 9.87 8.74 0.39
N MET A 139 8.64 8.26 0.66
CA MET A 139 8.41 6.85 1.00
C MET A 139 8.83 5.91 -0.15
N GLY A 140 8.40 6.18 -1.38
CA GLY A 140 8.73 5.39 -2.56
C GLY A 140 10.24 5.29 -2.84
N GLY A 141 10.98 6.36 -2.59
CA GLY A 141 12.44 6.41 -2.75
C GLY A 141 13.21 5.77 -1.59
N TRP A 142 12.72 5.90 -0.36
CA TRP A 142 13.55 5.68 0.83
C TRP A 142 13.04 4.65 1.83
N ALA A 143 11.82 4.13 1.76
CA ALA A 143 11.40 3.02 2.65
C ALA A 143 12.11 1.70 2.25
N ASN A 144 12.39 0.81 3.22
CA ASN A 144 13.05 -0.47 2.91
C ASN A 144 12.22 -1.31 1.93
N ARG A 145 10.90 -1.36 2.14
CA ARG A 145 9.89 -1.99 1.28
C ARG A 145 8.75 -1.01 1.04
N ASN A 146 8.16 -1.02 -0.15
CA ASN A 146 6.93 -0.27 -0.42
C ASN A 146 5.79 -1.22 -0.74
N TYR A 147 4.67 -1.03 -0.06
CA TYR A 147 3.42 -1.77 -0.33
C TYR A 147 2.43 -0.80 -0.95
N ILE A 148 1.90 -1.16 -2.12
CA ILE A 148 0.89 -0.35 -2.81
C ILE A 148 -0.46 -1.02 -2.60
N ILE A 149 -1.48 -0.28 -2.19
CA ILE A 149 -2.86 -0.78 -2.05
C ILE A 149 -3.81 0.02 -2.91
N THR A 150 -4.52 -0.65 -3.83
CA THR A 150 -5.40 0.04 -4.80
C THR A 150 -6.39 -0.92 -5.45
N PRO A 151 -7.63 -0.49 -5.77
CA PRO A 151 -8.53 -1.30 -6.57
C PRO A 151 -7.96 -1.61 -7.96
N HIS A 152 -8.16 -2.84 -8.43
CA HIS A 152 -7.77 -3.29 -9.77
C HIS A 152 -8.77 -2.79 -10.80
N GLN A 153 -8.39 -1.77 -11.55
CA GLN A 153 -9.24 -1.16 -12.58
C GLN A 153 -8.38 -0.76 -13.76
N LYS A 154 -8.85 -0.97 -15.00
CA LYS A 154 -8.10 -0.63 -16.22
C LYS A 154 -7.52 0.78 -16.25
N ARG A 155 -8.28 1.77 -15.76
CA ARG A 155 -7.82 3.17 -15.67
C ARG A 155 -6.70 3.42 -14.65
N ARG A 156 -6.60 2.56 -13.64
CA ARG A 156 -5.60 2.63 -12.56
C ARG A 156 -4.32 1.89 -12.93
N PHE A 157 -4.37 0.97 -13.89
CA PHE A 157 -3.22 0.17 -14.32
C PHE A 157 -2.90 0.43 -15.80
N PRO A 158 -2.53 1.65 -16.22
CA PRO A 158 -2.05 1.89 -17.58
C PRO A 158 -0.66 1.28 -17.77
N GLU A 159 -0.24 1.02 -19.01
CA GLU A 159 1.14 0.57 -19.29
C GLU A 159 2.20 1.55 -18.76
N LYS A 160 1.91 2.85 -18.84
CA LYS A 160 2.73 3.95 -18.32
C LYS A 160 1.84 4.99 -17.67
N VAL A 161 2.24 5.52 -16.53
CA VAL A 161 1.52 6.61 -15.88
C VAL A 161 1.68 7.93 -16.64
N ASP A 162 0.69 8.81 -16.54
CA ASP A 162 0.76 10.15 -17.15
C ASP A 162 1.83 11.03 -16.49
N TYR A 163 2.04 10.85 -15.18
CA TYR A 163 3.04 11.55 -14.40
C TYR A 163 3.59 10.65 -13.29
N ILE A 164 4.91 10.60 -13.14
CA ILE A 164 5.55 9.85 -12.05
C ILE A 164 5.61 10.75 -10.81
N THR A 165 4.64 10.58 -9.92
CA THR A 165 4.64 11.23 -8.61
C THR A 165 5.61 10.54 -7.67
N SER A 166 5.54 9.21 -7.59
CA SER A 166 6.40 8.40 -6.73
C SER A 166 7.09 7.31 -7.55
N ALA A 167 8.38 7.11 -7.30
CA ALA A 167 9.22 6.19 -8.04
C ALA A 167 8.95 4.74 -7.63
N GLY A 168 8.49 3.94 -8.59
CA GLY A 168 8.56 2.49 -8.54
C GLY A 168 9.95 2.02 -8.98
N PHE A 169 10.03 1.12 -9.95
CA PHE A 169 11.26 0.76 -10.62
C PHE A 169 11.63 1.69 -11.79
N LEU A 170 10.93 2.82 -11.98
CA LEU A 170 11.13 3.72 -13.12
C LEU A 170 10.88 2.96 -14.44
N GLY A 171 11.88 2.83 -15.30
CA GLY A 171 11.83 1.99 -16.50
C GLY A 171 12.41 0.59 -16.30
N GLY A 172 12.75 0.21 -15.06
CA GLY A 172 13.26 -1.11 -14.68
C GLY A 172 14.26 -1.04 -13.52
N ARG A 173 14.50 -2.18 -12.86
CA ARG A 173 15.33 -2.31 -11.65
C ARG A 173 16.69 -1.63 -11.77
N LYS A 174 17.38 -1.82 -12.90
CA LYS A 174 18.68 -1.18 -13.17
C LYS A 174 18.61 0.35 -13.19
N GLN A 175 17.51 0.92 -13.71
CA GLN A 175 17.34 2.37 -13.72
C GLN A 175 17.12 2.90 -12.31
N ARG A 176 16.33 2.19 -11.49
CA ARG A 176 16.17 2.54 -10.07
C ARG A 176 17.51 2.49 -9.33
N GLU A 177 18.27 1.40 -9.49
CA GLU A 177 19.60 1.24 -8.87
C GLU A 177 20.54 2.39 -9.25
N ALA A 178 20.53 2.81 -10.52
CA ALA A 178 21.34 3.94 -11.01
C ALA A 178 21.00 5.29 -10.36
N THR A 179 19.81 5.45 -9.75
CA THR A 179 19.47 6.70 -9.02
C THR A 179 20.18 6.83 -7.68
N GLY A 180 20.70 5.73 -7.13
CA GLY A 180 21.33 5.71 -5.80
C GLY A 180 20.36 5.87 -4.63
N VAL A 181 19.04 5.87 -4.86
CA VAL A 181 18.06 5.87 -3.76
C VAL A 181 18.16 4.56 -2.98
N ARG A 182 18.10 4.67 -1.65
CA ARG A 182 18.36 3.55 -0.74
C ARG A 182 17.21 2.53 -0.68
N GLY A 183 15.97 2.97 -0.88
CA GLY A 183 14.79 2.14 -0.69
C GLY A 183 14.67 1.04 -1.75
N GLY A 184 14.15 -0.13 -1.37
CA GLY A 184 14.06 -1.31 -2.22
C GLY A 184 13.02 -1.24 -3.34
N GLY A 185 12.14 -0.24 -3.31
CA GLY A 185 11.03 -0.08 -4.27
C GLY A 185 9.78 -0.85 -3.88
N PRO A 186 8.79 -0.94 -4.79
CA PRO A 186 7.59 -1.74 -4.59
C PRO A 186 7.96 -3.20 -4.35
N LEU A 187 7.45 -3.79 -3.26
CA LEU A 187 7.54 -5.23 -3.03
C LEU A 187 6.26 -5.95 -3.48
N VAL A 188 5.11 -5.30 -3.31
CA VAL A 188 3.81 -5.88 -3.65
C VAL A 188 2.78 -4.77 -3.90
N VAL A 189 1.89 -5.03 -4.85
CA VAL A 189 0.65 -4.29 -5.08
C VAL A 189 -0.52 -5.17 -4.68
N VAL A 190 -1.20 -4.80 -3.60
CA VAL A 190 -2.41 -5.44 -3.10
C VAL A 190 -3.62 -4.85 -3.81
N THR A 191 -4.39 -5.68 -4.50
CA THR A 191 -5.59 -5.26 -5.24
C THR A 191 -6.79 -6.10 -4.86
N ASN A 192 -7.98 -5.77 -5.33
CA ASN A 192 -9.18 -6.60 -5.09
C ASN A 192 -9.27 -7.85 -5.99
N LEU A 193 -8.33 -8.08 -6.91
CA LEU A 193 -8.27 -9.31 -7.73
C LEU A 193 -7.15 -10.26 -7.30
N GLY A 194 -6.11 -9.74 -6.66
CA GLY A 194 -4.91 -10.50 -6.31
C GLY A 194 -3.73 -9.62 -5.96
N LEU A 195 -2.56 -10.26 -5.87
CA LEU A 195 -1.28 -9.63 -5.55
C LEU A 195 -0.40 -9.56 -6.78
N LEU A 196 0.21 -8.40 -7.02
CA LEU A 196 1.24 -8.22 -8.04
C LEU A 196 2.59 -7.98 -7.36
N GLU A 197 3.63 -8.67 -7.79
CA GLU A 197 5.00 -8.48 -7.28
C GLU A 197 5.95 -8.21 -8.46
N PRO A 198 7.03 -7.44 -8.25
CA PRO A 198 8.00 -7.21 -9.31
C PRO A 198 8.80 -8.47 -9.61
N ASP A 199 9.06 -8.71 -10.90
CA ASP A 199 10.04 -9.69 -11.35
C ASP A 199 11.49 -9.20 -11.11
N GLU A 200 12.47 -9.97 -11.60
CA GLU A 200 13.89 -9.62 -11.50
C GLU A 200 14.23 -8.29 -12.18
N ASN A 201 13.47 -7.88 -13.20
CA ASN A 201 13.63 -6.63 -13.93
C ASN A 201 12.82 -5.48 -13.30
N GLY A 202 12.01 -5.75 -12.28
CA GLY A 202 11.15 -4.77 -11.61
C GLY A 202 9.77 -4.61 -12.24
N GLU A 203 9.41 -5.41 -13.24
CA GLU A 203 8.10 -5.38 -13.88
C GLU A 203 7.08 -6.17 -13.05
N LEU A 204 5.91 -5.59 -12.82
CA LEU A 204 4.85 -6.20 -12.04
C LEU A 204 4.27 -7.42 -12.75
N MET A 205 4.19 -8.52 -12.01
CA MET A 205 3.67 -9.82 -12.42
C MET A 205 2.59 -10.28 -11.44
N LEU A 206 1.54 -10.95 -11.93
CA LEU A 206 0.53 -11.56 -11.06
C LEU A 206 1.13 -12.78 -10.34
N THR A 207 1.21 -12.73 -9.01
CA THR A 207 1.78 -13.81 -8.18
C THR A 207 0.74 -14.56 -7.35
N ALA A 208 -0.39 -13.93 -7.04
CA ALA A 208 -1.50 -14.57 -6.36
C ALA A 208 -2.86 -14.03 -6.83
N LEU A 209 -3.86 -14.90 -6.92
CA LEU A 209 -5.26 -14.52 -7.07
C LEU A 209 -6.00 -14.62 -5.74
N HIS A 210 -7.00 -13.76 -5.56
CA HIS A 210 -7.97 -13.98 -4.49
C HIS A 210 -8.96 -15.08 -4.87
N PRO A 211 -9.50 -15.81 -3.88
CA PRO A 211 -10.52 -16.84 -4.13
C PRO A 211 -11.66 -16.33 -5.00
N GLY A 212 -11.96 -17.07 -6.07
CA GLY A 212 -13.00 -16.74 -7.05
C GLY A 212 -12.61 -15.70 -8.11
N CYS A 213 -11.41 -15.12 -8.06
CA CYS A 213 -10.88 -14.26 -9.13
C CYS A 213 -10.14 -15.09 -10.19
N THR A 214 -10.03 -14.54 -11.40
CA THR A 214 -9.45 -15.21 -12.57
C THR A 214 -8.34 -14.38 -13.20
N VAL A 215 -7.45 -15.05 -13.95
CA VAL A 215 -6.38 -14.39 -14.70
C VAL A 215 -6.96 -13.46 -15.78
N GLU A 216 -8.07 -13.87 -16.40
CA GLU A 216 -8.78 -13.10 -17.43
C GLU A 216 -9.26 -11.76 -16.88
N GLN A 217 -9.86 -11.74 -15.68
CA GLN A 217 -10.25 -10.49 -15.02
C GLN A 217 -9.08 -9.55 -14.79
N VAL A 218 -7.91 -10.09 -14.39
CA VAL A 218 -6.69 -9.29 -14.21
C VAL A 218 -6.23 -8.71 -15.54
N LYS A 219 -6.15 -9.54 -16.59
CA LYS A 219 -5.75 -9.09 -17.94
C LYS A 219 -6.69 -8.03 -18.50
N ASP A 220 -8.00 -8.21 -18.36
CA ASP A 220 -9.02 -7.26 -18.84
C ASP A 220 -8.92 -5.89 -18.13
N ASN A 221 -8.44 -5.89 -16.90
CA ASN A 221 -8.27 -4.70 -16.06
C ASN A 221 -6.83 -4.19 -15.97
N THR A 222 -5.92 -4.70 -16.80
CA THR A 222 -4.53 -4.25 -16.90
C THR A 222 -4.26 -3.65 -18.29
N GLY A 223 -3.54 -2.55 -18.34
CA GLY A 223 -3.27 -1.78 -19.56
C GLY A 223 -2.05 -2.25 -20.36
N TRP A 224 -1.37 -3.31 -19.91
CA TRP A 224 -0.22 -3.94 -20.57
C TRP A 224 -0.37 -5.46 -20.53
N ASP A 225 0.49 -6.17 -21.27
CA ASP A 225 0.55 -7.63 -21.25
C ASP A 225 1.19 -8.11 -19.93
N ILE A 226 0.36 -8.29 -18.91
CA ILE A 226 0.81 -8.66 -17.57
C ILE A 226 1.30 -10.10 -17.52
N LYS A 227 2.53 -10.28 -17.03
CA LYS A 227 3.11 -11.60 -16.79
C LYS A 227 2.35 -12.31 -15.66
N ILE A 228 2.34 -13.64 -15.71
CA ILE A 228 1.80 -14.51 -14.67
C ILE A 228 2.94 -15.34 -14.12
N ALA A 229 3.02 -15.46 -12.79
CA ALA A 229 4.03 -16.29 -12.15
C ALA A 229 3.91 -17.76 -12.56
N ASP A 230 5.05 -18.44 -12.74
CA ASP A 230 5.09 -19.88 -13.05
C ASP A 230 4.30 -20.71 -12.04
N THR A 231 4.34 -20.29 -10.77
CA THR A 231 3.51 -20.83 -9.70
C THR A 231 2.56 -19.76 -9.20
N LEU A 232 1.42 -19.63 -9.87
CA LEU A 232 0.34 -18.74 -9.44
C LEU A 232 -0.30 -19.26 -8.15
N LYS A 233 -0.23 -18.46 -7.09
CA LYS A 233 -0.79 -18.81 -5.78
C LYS A 233 -2.25 -18.39 -5.69
N GLU A 234 -2.94 -18.93 -4.69
CA GLU A 234 -4.22 -18.40 -4.22
C GLU A 234 -4.00 -17.82 -2.82
N THR A 235 -4.58 -16.64 -2.54
CA THR A 235 -4.48 -16.04 -1.20
C THR A 235 -5.35 -16.81 -0.21
N VAL A 236 -4.89 -16.90 1.04
CA VAL A 236 -5.65 -17.53 2.14
C VAL A 236 -7.01 -16.85 2.32
N GLN A 237 -8.08 -17.64 2.48
CA GLN A 237 -9.41 -17.11 2.77
C GLN A 237 -9.40 -16.20 4.01
N LEU A 238 -10.32 -15.23 4.03
CA LEU A 238 -10.49 -14.36 5.19
C LEU A 238 -11.16 -15.14 6.32
N GLU A 239 -10.67 -14.92 7.53
CA GLU A 239 -11.28 -15.48 8.73
C GLU A 239 -12.41 -14.58 9.22
N SER A 240 -13.48 -15.16 9.76
CA SER A 240 -14.57 -14.38 10.35
C SER A 240 -14.09 -13.49 11.50
N SER A 241 -13.07 -13.92 12.25
CA SER A 241 -12.42 -13.17 13.31
C SER A 241 -11.79 -11.86 12.81
N GLU A 242 -11.10 -11.90 11.66
CA GLU A 242 -10.50 -10.72 11.04
C GLU A 242 -11.58 -9.70 10.63
N LEU A 243 -12.69 -10.19 10.05
CA LEU A 243 -13.82 -9.35 9.64
C LEU A 243 -14.57 -8.74 10.82
N THR A 244 -14.82 -9.51 11.87
CA THR A 244 -15.43 -9.02 13.11
C THR A 244 -14.57 -7.91 13.72
N LEU A 245 -13.26 -8.14 13.84
CA LEU A 245 -12.33 -7.15 14.38
C LEU A 245 -12.31 -5.85 13.55
N LEU A 246 -12.34 -5.96 12.23
CA LEU A 246 -12.46 -4.80 11.35
C LEU A 246 -13.76 -4.03 11.58
N ARG A 247 -14.91 -4.72 11.54
CA ARG A 247 -16.23 -4.08 11.56
C ARG A 247 -16.69 -3.59 12.92
N GLU A 248 -16.24 -4.21 14.00
CA GLU A 248 -16.77 -3.91 15.34
C GLU A 248 -15.81 -3.05 16.17
N GLU A 249 -14.50 -3.14 15.92
CA GLU A 249 -13.51 -2.46 16.75
C GLU A 249 -12.67 -1.42 16.01
N LEU A 250 -12.25 -1.72 14.77
CA LEU A 250 -11.27 -0.89 14.07
C LEU A 250 -11.92 0.14 13.12
N ASP A 251 -13.01 -0.24 12.47
CA ASP A 251 -13.77 0.60 11.53
C ASP A 251 -15.29 0.39 11.66
N PRO A 252 -15.89 0.73 12.82
CA PRO A 252 -17.32 0.53 13.05
C PRO A 252 -18.23 1.43 12.21
N GLU A 253 -17.70 2.51 11.63
CA GLU A 253 -18.46 3.43 10.80
C GLU A 253 -18.36 3.11 9.31
N GLY A 254 -17.38 2.29 8.90
CA GLY A 254 -17.18 1.85 7.52
C GLY A 254 -16.70 2.97 6.59
N ILE A 255 -15.38 3.09 6.42
CA ILE A 255 -14.75 4.07 5.52
C ILE A 255 -14.75 3.61 4.06
#